data_AF-A0A4P0XPP1-F1
#
_entry.id   AF-A0A4P0XPP1-F1
#
_cell.length_a   1.000
_cell.length_b   1.000
_cell.length_c   1.000
_cell.angle_alpha   90.00
_cell.angle_beta   90.00
_cell.angle_gamma   90.00
#
_symmetry.space_group_name_H-M   'P 1'
#
loop_
_entity.id
_entity.type
_entity.pdbx_description
1 polymer ?
#
loop_
_entity_poly.entity_id
_entity_poly.type
_entity_poly.pdbx_seq_one_letter_code
_entity_poly.pdbx_strand_id
1 'polypeptide(L)'
;MPPMKSPRATLRQHPELEAGPQEFLAAGASFNQMVTALERMMTSQQRLLSDISHELRTPLTRLQLGTALLRRRSGESKELERIETEAHRLDSMINDLLVMSRNQAKNAPGQRDGESQSAMERSVGQCGV
;
A
#
# COMPACT_ATOMS: atom_id res chain seq x y z
N MET A 1 5.34 -34.00 10.67
CA MET A 1 6.24 -32.83 10.65
C MET A 1 5.40 -31.62 10.25
N PRO A 2 5.05 -30.73 11.19
CA PRO A 2 4.22 -29.55 10.90
C PRO A 2 5.02 -28.53 10.06
N PRO A 3 4.39 -27.81 9.12
CA PRO A 3 5.08 -26.79 8.33
C PRO A 3 5.42 -25.57 9.20
N MET A 4 6.70 -25.23 9.29
CA MET A 4 7.13 -23.96 9.86
C MET A 4 6.65 -22.81 8.97
N LYS A 5 5.77 -21.94 9.48
CA LYS A 5 5.43 -20.68 8.82
C LYS A 5 6.67 -19.79 8.84
N SER A 6 7.20 -19.46 7.66
CA SER A 6 8.21 -18.42 7.53
C SER A 6 7.69 -17.13 8.20
N PRO A 7 8.47 -16.47 9.06
CA PRO A 7 8.03 -15.24 9.71
C PRO A 7 7.87 -14.17 8.64
N ARG A 8 6.62 -13.78 8.36
CA ARG A 8 6.34 -12.58 7.59
C ARG A 8 6.84 -11.39 8.41
N ALA A 9 7.87 -10.71 7.92
CA ALA A 9 8.39 -9.50 8.54
C ALA A 9 7.26 -8.48 8.67
N THR A 10 6.87 -8.25 9.92
CA THR A 10 5.77 -7.37 10.26
C THR A 10 6.37 -6.21 11.03
N LEU A 11 6.38 -5.02 10.42
CA LEU A 11 6.73 -3.80 11.13
C LEU A 11 5.56 -3.50 12.06
N ARG A 12 5.75 -3.82 13.34
CA ARG A 12 4.87 -3.52 14.45
C ARG A 12 5.75 -3.09 15.61
N GLN A 13 5.25 -2.18 16.44
CA GLN A 13 5.89 -1.92 17.70
C GLN A 13 5.82 -3.18 18.58
N HIS A 14 6.92 -3.46 19.26
CA HIS A 14 7.06 -4.56 20.19
C HIS A 14 7.25 -3.98 21.59
N PRO A 15 6.14 -3.60 22.27
CA PRO A 15 6.21 -3.00 23.62
C PRO A 15 6.87 -3.94 24.64
N GLU A 16 6.86 -5.25 24.41
CA GLU A 16 7.59 -6.24 25.19
C GLU A 16 9.11 -6.04 25.18
N LEU A 17 9.68 -5.35 24.19
CA LEU A 17 11.10 -5.01 24.15
C LEU A 17 11.44 -3.81 25.05
N GLU A 18 10.44 -3.03 25.44
CA GLU A 18 10.54 -1.95 26.43
C GLU A 18 10.16 -2.43 27.85
N ALA A 19 9.94 -3.73 28.02
CA ALA A 19 9.74 -4.38 29.31
C ALA A 19 10.88 -5.36 29.57
N GLY A 20 11.83 -5.01 30.44
CA GLY A 20 12.97 -5.87 30.74
C GLY A 20 14.07 -5.18 31.55
N PRO A 21 15.20 -5.87 31.77
CA PRO A 21 16.36 -5.30 32.45
C PRO A 21 16.82 -3.98 31.80
N GLN A 22 17.36 -3.06 32.59
CA GLN A 22 17.70 -1.69 32.17
C GLN A 22 18.58 -1.65 30.92
N GLU A 23 19.42 -2.66 30.74
CA GLU A 23 20.34 -2.85 29.60
C GLU A 23 19.60 -3.07 28.27
N PHE A 24 18.40 -3.66 28.30
CA PHE A 24 17.59 -3.95 27.11
C PHE A 24 16.58 -2.84 26.80
N LEU A 25 16.21 -2.01 27.78
CA LEU A 25 15.22 -0.93 27.58
C LEU A 25 15.66 0.08 26.50
N ALA A 26 16.93 0.49 26.51
CA ALA A 26 17.46 1.43 25.53
C ALA A 26 17.47 0.84 24.10
N ALA A 27 17.78 -0.45 23.98
CA ALA A 27 17.76 -1.16 22.70
C ALA A 27 16.33 -1.37 22.19
N GLY A 28 15.40 -1.75 23.07
CA GLY A 28 13.97 -1.88 22.74
C GLY A 28 13.34 -0.57 22.27
N ALA A 29 13.59 0.52 23.00
CA ALA A 29 13.13 1.86 22.60
C ALA A 29 13.72 2.29 21.24
N SER A 30 15.02 2.06 21.01
CA SER A 30 15.67 2.37 19.72
C SER A 30 15.10 1.53 18.58
N PHE A 31 14.80 0.26 18.83
CA PHE A 31 14.17 -0.62 17.86
C PHE A 31 12.74 -0.15 17.51
N ASN A 32 11.92 0.18 18.50
CA ASN A 32 10.56 0.69 18.27
C ASN A 32 10.57 2.04 17.53
N GLN A 33 11.54 2.90 17.80
CA GLN A 33 11.76 4.12 17.03
C GLN A 33 12.12 3.82 15.56
N MET A 34 13.01 2.85 15.32
CA MET A 34 13.37 2.41 13.97
C MET A 34 12.16 1.84 13.22
N VAL A 35 11.36 0.99 13.86
CA VAL A 35 10.12 0.46 13.29
C VAL A 35 9.18 1.60 12.87
N THR A 36 8.96 2.56 13.77
CA THR A 36 8.11 3.73 13.51
C THR A 36 8.65 4.58 12.35
N ALA A 37 9.97 4.76 12.26
CA ALA A 37 10.60 5.50 11.17
C ALA A 37 10.42 4.79 9.82
N LEU A 38 10.57 3.46 9.78
CA LEU A 38 10.34 2.65 8.59
C LEU A 38 8.88 2.70 8.13
N GLU A 39 7.93 2.58 9.05
CA GLU A 39 6.49 2.71 8.75
C GLU A 39 6.19 4.08 8.12
N ARG A 40 6.66 5.17 8.73
CA ARG A 40 6.48 6.53 8.20
C ARG A 40 7.07 6.68 6.81
N MET A 41 8.25 6.13 6.57
CA MET A 41 8.91 6.17 5.27
C MET A 41 8.10 5.41 4.21
N MET A 42 7.62 4.21 4.52
CA MET A 42 6.77 3.43 3.61
C MET A 42 5.46 4.15 3.29
N THR A 43 4.78 4.72 4.29
CA THR A 43 3.55 5.51 4.08
C THR A 43 3.82 6.77 3.25
N SER A 44 4.98 7.40 3.42
CA SER A 44 5.37 8.57 2.62
C SER A 44 5.60 8.20 1.15
N GLN A 45 6.28 7.07 0.88
CA GLN A 45 6.50 6.60 -0.50
C GLN A 45 5.17 6.26 -1.19
N GLN A 46 4.21 5.66 -0.48
CA GLN A 46 2.88 5.37 -1.03
C GLN A 46 2.11 6.64 -1.40
N ARG A 47 2.12 7.65 -0.53
CA ARG A 47 1.51 8.95 -0.83
C ARG A 47 2.16 9.61 -2.04
N LEU A 48 3.50 9.66 -2.08
CA LEU A 48 4.23 10.20 -3.22
C LEU A 48 3.84 9.52 -4.54
N LEU A 49 3.78 8.19 -4.57
CA LEU A 49 3.37 7.46 -5.78
C LEU A 49 1.92 7.75 -6.18
N SER A 50 1.02 7.89 -5.19
CA SER A 50 -0.36 8.28 -5.43
C SER A 50 -0.46 9.67 -6.07
N ASP A 51 0.26 10.64 -5.50
CA ASP A 51 0.24 12.03 -5.95
C ASP A 51 0.81 12.15 -7.37
N ILE A 52 1.98 11.53 -7.63
CA ILE A 52 2.58 11.48 -8.98
C ILE A 52 1.60 10.86 -9.98
N SER A 53 0.95 9.76 -9.62
CA SER A 53 0.02 9.08 -10.53
C SER A 53 -1.20 9.94 -10.86
N HIS A 54 -1.72 10.71 -9.89
CA HIS A 54 -2.80 11.67 -10.14
C HIS A 54 -2.34 12.81 -11.07
N GLU A 55 -1.15 13.36 -10.83
CA GLU A 55 -0.58 14.42 -11.66
C GLU A 55 -0.26 13.94 -13.08
N LEU A 56 0.09 12.67 -13.28
CA LEU A 56 0.32 12.09 -14.61
C LEU A 56 -0.96 11.77 -15.37
N ARG A 57 -2.05 11.40 -14.69
CA ARG A 57 -3.33 11.11 -15.32
C ARG A 57 -3.90 12.33 -16.05
N THR A 58 -3.78 13.52 -15.47
CA THR A 58 -4.28 14.77 -16.06
C THR A 58 -3.70 15.07 -17.47
N PRO A 59 -2.37 15.17 -17.66
CA PRO A 59 -1.77 15.36 -18.99
C PRO A 59 -2.02 14.16 -19.92
N LEU A 60 -2.12 12.94 -19.40
CA LEU A 60 -2.43 11.76 -20.22
C LEU A 60 -3.85 11.80 -20.78
N THR A 61 -4.84 12.18 -19.97
CA THR A 61 -6.22 12.41 -20.43
C THR A 61 -6.28 13.54 -21.46
N ARG A 62 -5.51 14.61 -21.26
CA ARG A 62 -5.42 15.70 -22.26
C ARG A 62 -4.79 15.23 -23.57
N LEU A 63 -3.77 14.37 -23.51
CA LEU A 63 -3.14 13.77 -24.69
C LEU A 63 -4.14 12.89 -25.45
N GLN A 64 -4.87 12.00 -24.74
CA GLN A 64 -5.91 11.15 -25.31
C GLN A 64 -7.05 11.97 -25.95
N LEU A 65 -7.45 13.08 -25.32
CA LEU A 65 -8.42 14.01 -25.92
C LEU A 65 -7.85 14.65 -27.20
N GLY A 66 -6.58 15.07 -27.17
CA GLY A 66 -5.90 15.63 -28.32
C GLY A 66 -5.83 14.67 -29.51
N THR A 67 -5.49 13.41 -29.26
CA THR A 67 -5.45 12.36 -30.30
C THR A 67 -6.85 12.06 -30.84
N ALA A 68 -7.87 11.99 -29.97
CA ALA A 68 -9.26 11.80 -30.39
C ALA A 68 -9.77 12.95 -31.29
N LEU A 69 -9.44 14.20 -30.94
CA LEU A 69 -9.75 15.37 -31.77
C LEU A 69 -8.98 15.35 -33.10
N LEU A 70 -7.72 14.91 -33.09
CA LEU A 70 -6.90 14.80 -34.29
C LEU A 70 -7.45 13.72 -35.23
N ARG A 71 -7.85 12.55 -34.68
CA ARG A 71 -8.52 11.46 -35.42
C ARG A 71 -9.79 11.97 -36.10
N ARG A 72 -10.61 12.71 -35.35
CA ARG A 72 -11.86 13.28 -35.88
C ARG A 72 -11.61 14.29 -37.02
N ARG A 73 -10.54 15.09 -36.94
CA ARG A 73 -10.24 16.13 -37.93
C ARG A 73 -9.52 15.60 -39.18
N SER A 74 -8.58 14.69 -39.00
CA SER A 74 -7.60 14.32 -40.04
C SER A 74 -7.70 12.85 -40.46
N GLY A 75 -8.60 12.09 -39.86
CA GLY A 75 -8.72 10.65 -40.07
C GLY A 75 -7.71 9.85 -39.26
N GLU A 76 -7.68 8.55 -39.54
CA GLU A 76 -6.77 7.60 -38.90
C GLU A 76 -5.39 7.62 -39.57
N SER A 77 -4.32 7.50 -38.76
CA SER A 77 -2.96 7.30 -39.25
C SER A 77 -2.24 6.28 -38.36
N LYS A 78 -1.23 5.59 -38.90
CA LYS A 78 -0.45 4.59 -38.14
C LYS A 78 0.28 5.23 -36.96
N GLU A 79 0.74 6.47 -37.13
CA GLU A 79 1.39 7.25 -36.08
C GLU A 79 0.39 7.58 -34.98
N LEU A 80 -0.84 7.95 -35.33
CA LEU A 80 -1.90 8.26 -34.38
C LEU A 80 -2.31 7.04 -33.56
N GLU A 81 -2.53 5.90 -34.22
CA GLU A 81 -2.82 4.61 -33.58
C GLU A 81 -1.70 4.22 -32.59
N ARG A 82 -0.45 4.41 -33.00
CA ARG A 82 0.71 4.13 -32.14
C ARG A 82 0.78 5.06 -30.93
N ILE A 83 0.50 6.36 -31.09
CA ILE A 83 0.47 7.31 -29.97
C ILE A 83 -0.64 6.93 -28.97
N GLU A 84 -1.83 6.58 -29.45
CA GLU A 84 -2.93 6.16 -28.58
C GLU A 84 -2.63 4.87 -27.84
N THR A 85 -2.03 3.90 -28.53
CA THR A 85 -1.61 2.62 -27.93
C THR A 85 -0.61 2.86 -26.79
N GLU A 86 0.41 3.69 -27.01
CA GLU A 86 1.39 4.02 -25.97
C GLU A 86 0.76 4.83 -24.82
N ALA A 87 -0.19 5.72 -25.10
CA ALA A 87 -0.93 6.45 -24.07
C ALA A 87 -1.74 5.48 -23.17
N HIS A 88 -2.43 4.50 -23.76
CA HIS A 88 -3.13 3.47 -23.01
C HIS A 88 -2.20 2.54 -22.22
N ARG A 89 -1.03 2.23 -22.79
CA ARG A 89 0.00 1.43 -22.12
C ARG A 89 0.55 2.17 -20.89
N LEU A 90 0.81 3.47 -21.01
CA LEU A 90 1.23 4.31 -19.89
C LEU A 90 0.18 4.35 -18.78
N ASP A 91 -1.11 4.51 -19.12
CA ASP A 91 -2.19 4.49 -18.14
C ASP A 91 -2.25 3.16 -17.38
N SER A 92 -2.14 2.05 -18.11
CA SER A 92 -2.12 0.70 -17.53
C SER A 92 -0.93 0.50 -16.59
N MET A 93 0.27 0.92 -16.99
CA MET A 93 1.47 0.81 -16.15
C MET A 93 1.36 1.66 -14.87
N ILE A 94 0.78 2.86 -14.94
CA ILE A 94 0.50 3.70 -13.76
C ILE A 94 -0.48 2.98 -12.82
N ASN A 95 -1.52 2.37 -13.36
CA ASN A 95 -2.51 1.62 -12.58
C ASN A 95 -1.88 0.42 -11.86
N ASP A 96 -1.08 -0.37 -12.57
CA ASP A 96 -0.40 -1.54 -12.01
C ASP A 96 0.58 -1.13 -10.90
N LEU A 97 1.35 -0.06 -11.11
CA LEU A 97 2.26 0.48 -10.10
C LEU A 97 1.52 0.88 -8.82
N LEU A 98 0.37 1.55 -8.94
CA LEU A 98 -0.46 1.93 -7.79
C LEU A 98 -1.07 0.73 -7.07
N VAL A 99 -1.47 -0.31 -7.82
CA VAL A 99 -1.99 -1.56 -7.24
C VAL A 99 -0.88 -2.28 -6.48
N MET A 100 0.32 -2.40 -7.07
CA MET A 100 1.48 -2.99 -6.41
C MET A 100 1.87 -2.23 -5.14
N SER A 101 1.91 -0.90 -5.19
CA SER A 101 2.20 -0.03 -4.04
C SER A 101 1.19 -0.24 -2.90
N ARG A 102 -0.12 -0.27 -3.22
CA ARG A 102 -1.18 -0.54 -2.24
C ARG A 102 -1.13 -1.96 -1.69
N ASN A 103 -0.77 -2.95 -2.51
CA ASN A 103 -0.65 -4.33 -2.06
C ASN A 103 0.54 -4.50 -1.11
N GLN A 104 1.67 -3.81 -1.36
CA GLN A 104 2.78 -3.76 -0.40
C GLN A 104 2.35 -3.14 0.94
N ALA A 105 1.51 -2.09 0.92
CA ALA A 105 0.89 -1.52 2.11
C ALA A 105 0.01 -2.51 2.87
N LYS A 106 -0.91 -3.19 2.16
CA LYS A 106 -1.86 -4.15 2.75
C LYS A 106 -1.18 -5.42 3.25
N ASN A 107 -0.04 -5.77 2.66
CA ASN A 107 0.79 -6.90 3.07
C ASN A 107 1.76 -6.52 4.20
N ALA A 108 1.84 -5.25 4.62
CA ALA A 108 2.39 -4.88 5.92
C ALA A 108 1.41 -5.40 6.98
N PRO A 109 1.76 -6.44 7.77
CA PRO A 109 0.78 -7.14 8.59
C PRO A 109 0.42 -6.36 9.86
N GLY A 110 -0.17 -5.17 9.78
CA GLY A 110 -0.59 -4.37 10.95
C GLY A 110 -2.10 -4.35 11.22
N GLN A 111 -2.93 -4.66 10.21
CA GLN A 111 -4.36 -4.27 10.23
C GLN A 111 -5.35 -5.43 10.46
N ARG A 112 -4.91 -6.59 10.95
CA ARG A 112 -5.78 -7.78 11.11
C ARG A 112 -6.03 -8.19 12.57
N ASP A 113 -5.92 -7.29 13.54
CA ASP A 113 -6.18 -7.63 14.94
C ASP A 113 -6.99 -6.50 15.62
N GLY A 114 -8.28 -6.42 15.30
CA GLY A 114 -9.18 -5.43 15.91
C GLY A 114 -10.64 -5.89 16.04
N GLU A 115 -11.09 -6.84 15.23
CA GLU A 115 -12.52 -7.21 15.19
C GLU A 115 -12.85 -8.56 15.85
N SER A 116 -11.87 -9.39 16.22
CA SER A 116 -12.13 -10.75 16.73
C SER A 116 -12.21 -10.89 18.26
N GLN A 117 -11.80 -9.90 19.05
CA GLN A 117 -11.82 -10.02 20.52
C GLN A 117 -13.16 -9.57 21.17
N SER A 118 -13.93 -8.67 20.56
CA SER A 118 -15.23 -8.23 21.15
C SER A 118 -16.38 -9.22 20.99
N ALA A 119 -16.18 -10.29 20.21
CA ALA A 119 -17.19 -11.34 19.99
C ALA A 119 -17.12 -12.46 21.04
N MET A 120 -16.01 -12.63 21.76
CA MET A 120 -15.86 -13.72 22.74
C MET A 120 -16.32 -13.33 24.16
N GLU A 121 -16.22 -12.05 24.55
CA GLU A 121 -16.61 -11.59 25.89
C GLU A 121 -18.13 -11.51 26.12
N ARG A 122 -18.95 -11.62 25.06
CA ARG A 122 -20.42 -11.62 25.19
C ARG A 122 -21.02 -12.99 25.52
N SER A 123 -20.27 -14.10 25.40
CA SER A 123 -20.79 -15.44 25.67
C SER A 123 -20.59 -15.92 27.12
N VAL A 124 -19.76 -15.25 27.92
CA VAL A 124 -19.47 -15.68 29.30
C VAL A 124 -20.46 -15.08 30.32
N GLY A 125 -21.29 -14.11 29.90
CA GLY A 125 -22.28 -13.43 30.77
C GLY A 125 -23.69 -14.04 30.81
N GLN A 126 -23.95 -15.19 30.18
CA GLN A 126 -25.30 -15.78 30.09
C GLN A 126 -25.46 -17.17 30.71
N CYS A 127 -24.45 -17.71 31.39
CA CYS A 127 -24.62 -18.92 32.21
C CYS A 127 -24.71 -18.51 33.69
N GLY A 128 -25.91 -18.15 34.13
CA GLY A 128 -26.17 -17.75 35.50
C GLY A 128 -27.66 -17.55 35.78
N VAL A 129 -28.44 -18.63 35.71
CA VAL A 129 -29.54 -19.03 36.63
C VAL A 129 -29.70 -20.54 36.52
#